data_AF-A0A966YXL4-F1
#
_entry.id   AF-A0A966YXL4-F1
#
_cell.length_a   1.000
_cell.length_b   1.000
_cell.length_c   1.000
_cell.angle_alpha   90.00
_cell.angle_beta   90.00
_cell.angle_gamma   90.00
#
_symmetry.space_group_name_H-M   'P 1'
#
loop_
_entity.id
_entity.type
_entity.pdbx_description
1 polymer ?
#
loop_
_entity_poly.entity_id
_entity_poly.type
_entity_poly.pdbx_seq_one_letter_code
_entity_poly.pdbx_strand_id
1 'polypeptide(L)' 'MPIEARLILDSYQHFLGKSCIELTSSKTAAQMLYEAPFAVVAHDSCADPIFAYANRMAQNAFEMNWAEIT' A
#
# COMPACT_ATOMS: atom_id res chain seq x y z
N MET A 1 -7.66 11.59 -1.74
CA MET A 1 -6.99 11.76 -0.43
C MET A 1 -6.06 10.58 -0.24
N PRO A 2 -4.76 10.77 0.03
CA PRO A 2 -3.86 9.63 0.22
C PRO A 2 -4.33 8.82 1.43
N ILE A 3 -4.48 7.51 1.26
CA ILE A 3 -4.75 6.60 2.37
C ILE A 3 -3.51 6.55 3.26
N GLU A 4 -3.70 6.67 4.58
CA GLU A 4 -2.62 6.48 5.52
C GLU A 4 -2.15 5.02 5.50
N ALA A 5 -0.83 4.81 5.45
CA ALA A 5 -0.23 3.48 5.48
C ALA A 5 -0.74 2.62 6.64
N ARG A 6 -1.06 3.23 7.79
CA ARG A 6 -1.57 2.52 8.96
C ARG A 6 -2.91 1.84 8.71
N LEU A 7 -3.83 2.48 7.97
CA LEU A 7 -5.11 1.89 7.60
C LEU A 7 -4.95 0.63 6.73
N ILE A 8 -3.99 0.65 5.79
CA ILE A 8 -3.69 -0.51 4.94
C ILE A 8 -3.15 -1.66 5.78
N LEU A 9 -2.23 -1.37 6.69
CA LEU A 9 -1.62 -2.37 7.57
C LEU A 9 -2.64 -2.98 8.54
N ASP A 10 -3.48 -2.16 9.16
CA ASP A 10 -4.51 -2.62 10.08
C ASP A 10 -5.60 -3.42 9.35
N SER A 11 -5.99 -3.02 8.13
CA SER A 11 -6.89 -3.79 7.27
C SER A 11 -6.32 -5.18 6.94
N TYR A 12 -5.07 -5.24 6.51
CA TYR A 12 -4.40 -6.51 6.21
C TYR A 12 -4.37 -7.43 7.44
N GLN A 13 -3.99 -6.90 8.61
CA GLN A 13 -3.97 -7.65 9.87
C GLN A 13 -5.38 -8.13 10.27
N HIS A 14 -6.40 -7.28 10.11
CA HIS A 14 -7.78 -7.61 10.46
C HIS A 14 -8.31 -8.79 9.63
N PHE A 15 -8.12 -8.75 8.31
CA PHE A 15 -8.68 -9.77 7.41
C PHE A 15 -7.83 -11.03 7.29
N LEU A 16 -6.51 -10.93 7.43
CA LEU A 16 -5.59 -12.07 7.24
C LEU A 16 -4.99 -12.60 8.54
N GLY A 17 -5.22 -11.94 9.68
CA GLY A 17 -4.76 -12.36 11.00
C GLY A 17 -3.25 -12.30 11.22
N LYS A 18 -2.49 -11.73 10.28
CA LYS A 18 -1.02 -11.65 10.33
C LYS A 18 -0.52 -10.31 9.82
N SER A 19 0.65 -9.89 10.30
CA SER A 19 1.22 -8.59 9.93
C SER A 19 1.64 -8.58 8.46
N CYS A 20 1.31 -7.51 7.73
CA CYS A 20 1.77 -7.30 6.35
C CYS A 20 3.29 -7.08 6.31
N ILE A 21 3.79 -6.25 7.22
CA ILE A 21 5.20 -5.94 7.43
C ILE A 21 5.49 -5.91 8.93
N GLU A 22 6.72 -6.23 9.30
CA GLU A 22 7.20 -6.05 10.67
C GLU A 22 7.69 -4.62 10.85
N LEU A 23 7.02 -3.86 11.72
CA LEU A 23 7.39 -2.47 11.98
C LEU A 23 8.67 -2.43 12.81
N THR A 24 9.71 -1.77 12.27
CA THR A 24 10.96 -1.50 12.98
C THR A 24 11.03 -0.05 13.42
N SER A 25 11.83 0.27 14.43
CA SER A 25 11.96 1.64 14.97
C SER A 25 12.72 2.61 14.05
N SER A 26 13.36 2.13 12.99
CA SER A 26 14.27 2.93 12.15
C SER A 26 13.57 3.67 11.00
N LYS A 27 12.33 3.30 10.66
CA LYS A 27 11.57 3.86 9.53
C LYS A 27 10.12 4.09 9.92
N THR A 28 9.45 5.02 9.24
CA THR A 28 7.99 5.18 9.40
C THR A 28 7.24 4.03 8.74
N ALA A 29 6.00 3.75 9.19
CA ALA A 29 5.15 2.74 8.57
C ALA A 29 4.94 3.00 7.07
N ALA A 30 4.79 4.28 6.67
CA ALA A 30 4.66 4.67 5.28
C ALA A 30 5.91 4.35 4.45
N GLN A 31 7.10 4.62 4.97
CA GLN A 31 8.37 4.30 4.30
C GLN A 31 8.55 2.78 4.15
N MET A 32 8.27 2.00 5.21
CA MET A 32 8.41 0.54 5.14
C MET A 32 7.39 -0.09 4.19
N LEU A 33 6.15 0.39 4.17
CA LEU A 33 5.12 -0.10 3.24
C LEU A 33 5.46 0.25 1.79
N TYR A 34 5.95 1.47 1.55
CA TYR A 34 6.32 1.93 0.21
C TYR A 34 7.49 1.13 -0.39
N GLU A 35 8.44 0.71 0.44
CA GLU A 35 9.65 -0.03 0.07
C GLU A 35 9.51 -1.56 0.28
N ALA A 36 8.30 -2.05 0.58
CA ALA A 36 8.09 -3.47 0.85
C ALA A 36 8.51 -4.33 -0.35
N PRO A 37 9.10 -5.52 -0.13
CA PRO A 37 9.64 -6.38 -1.20
C PRO A 37 8.56 -7.15 -1.97
N PHE A 38 7.32 -6.67 -1.95
CA PHE A 38 6.16 -7.22 -2.65
C PHE A 38 5.23 -6.07 -3.05
N ALA A 39 4.40 -6.28 -4.07
CA ALA A 39 3.45 -5.27 -4.53
C ALA A 39 2.32 -5.09 -3.52
N VAL A 40 1.99 -3.83 -3.23
CA VAL A 40 0.84 -3.45 -2.40
C VAL A 40 0.05 -2.38 -3.13
N VAL A 41 -1.24 -2.63 -3.31
CA VAL A 41 -2.22 -1.67 -3.81
C VAL A 41 -3.40 -1.60 -2.86
N ALA A 42 -4.03 -0.42 -2.78
CA ALA A 42 -5.35 -0.25 -2.17
C ALA A 42 -6.23 0.53 -3.15
N HIS A 43 -7.50 0.16 -3.24
CA HIS A 43 -8.46 0.79 -4.14
C HIS A 43 -9.79 1.05 -3.41
N ASP A 44 -10.68 1.80 -4.04
CA ASP A 44 -12.04 2.00 -3.54
C ASP A 44 -12.93 0.75 -3.77
N SER A 45 -14.21 0.80 -3.42
CA SER A 45 -15.13 -0.33 -3.62
C SER A 45 -15.95 -0.23 -4.90
N CYS A 46 -15.57 0.65 -5.84
CA CYS A 46 -16.29 0.86 -7.08
C CYS A 46 -16.11 -0.33 -8.05
N ALA A 47 -17.06 -0.48 -8.98
CA ALA A 47 -17.03 -1.55 -9.98
C ALA A 47 -15.84 -1.43 -10.95
N ASP A 48 -15.37 -0.21 -11.20
CA ASP A 48 -14.13 0.11 -11.91
C ASP A 48 -13.20 0.81 -10.92
N PRO A 49 -12.36 0.05 -10.19
CA PRO A 49 -11.68 0.54 -9.01
C PRO A 49 -10.52 1.47 -9.36
N ILE A 50 -10.46 2.61 -8.67
CA ILE A 50 -9.32 3.52 -8.75
C ILE A 50 -8.39 3.22 -7.58
N PHE A 51 -7.09 3.06 -7.84
CA PHE A 51 -6.13 2.88 -6.76
C PHE A 51 -6.02 4.15 -5.93
N ALA A 52 -6.21 4.03 -4.61
CA ALA A 52 -5.94 5.08 -3.65
C ALA A 52 -4.50 4.98 -3.08
N TYR A 53 -3.79 3.89 -3.39
CA TYR A 53 -2.41 3.65 -3.00
C TYR A 53 -1.75 2.61 -3.92
N ALA A 54 -0.48 2.84 -4.28
CA ALA A 54 0.39 1.84 -4.87
C ALA A 54 1.83 2.02 -4.35
N ASN A 55 2.45 0.97 -3.82
CA ASN A 55 3.84 1.04 -3.39
C ASN A 55 4.82 1.06 -4.58
N ARG A 56 6.12 1.25 -4.32
CA ARG A 56 7.13 1.34 -5.38
C ARG A 56 7.14 0.12 -6.30
N MET A 57 6.99 -1.07 -5.73
CA MET A 57 6.99 -2.30 -6.52
C MET A 57 5.77 -2.40 -7.43
N ALA A 58 4.59 -2.00 -6.94
CA ALA A 58 3.38 -1.93 -7.78
C ALA A 58 3.53 -0.88 -8.90
N GLN A 59 4.02 0.31 -8.59
CA GLN A 59 4.29 1.36 -9.59
C GLN A 59 5.22 0.88 -10.71
N ASN A 60 6.31 0.19 -10.34
CA ASN A 60 7.23 -0.39 -11.32
C ASN A 60 6.55 -1.47 -12.17
N ALA A 61 5.69 -2.30 -11.58
CA ALA A 61 4.99 -3.36 -12.30
C ALA A 61 3.95 -2.81 -13.31
N PHE A 62 3.34 -1.67 -12.98
CA PHE A 62 2.40 -0.97 -13.87
C PHE A 62 3.07 0.03 -14.81
N GLU A 63 4.38 0.29 -14.64
CA GLU A 63 5.12 1.34 -15.34
C GLU A 63 4.49 2.73 -15.17
N MET A 64 3.90 2.98 -13.99
CA MET A 64 3.13 4.18 -13.68
C MET A 64 3.63 4.84 -12.40
N ASN A 65 3.84 6.14 -12.44
CA ASN A 65 4.15 6.94 -11.26
C ASN A 65 2.86 7.30 -10.47
N TRP A 66 3.01 7.97 -9.33
CA TRP A 66 1.87 8.39 -8.49
C TRP A 66 0.78 9.17 -9.25
N ALA A 67 1.14 10.09 -10.13
CA ALA A 67 0.18 10.90 -10.88
C ALA A 67 -0.60 10.10 -11.94
N GLU A 68 -0.12 8.90 -12.28
CA GLU A 68 -0.75 8.02 -13.27
C GLU A 68 -1.59 6.95 -12.58
N ILE A 69 -1.12 6.42 -11.45
CA ILE A 69 -1.72 5.25 -10.78
C ILE A 69 -2.82 5.61 -9.77
N THR A 70 -2.86 6.83 -9.23
CA THR A 70 -3.85 7.27 -8.20
C THR A 70 -4.73 8.43 -8.60
#